data_AF-A0A353Y996-F1
#
_entry.id   AF-A0A353Y996-F1
#
_cell.length_a   1.000
_cell.length_b   1.000
_cell.length_c   1.000
_cell.angle_alpha   90.00
_cell.angle_beta   90.00
_cell.angle_gamma   90.00
#
_symmetry.space_group_name_H-M   'P 1'
#
loop_
_entity.id
_entity.type
_entity.pdbx_description
1 polymer ?
#
loop_
_entity_poly.entity_id
_entity_poly.type
_entity_poly.pdbx_seq_one_letter_code
_entity_poly.pdbx_strand_id
1 'polypeptide(L)'
;MPTSPNGFASVKLPTALVEQAREAAQPLRRSVAGQVEYWATLGRIVEDSGLTAQEAQAAIAQYEAALQQARAPKAVPKKAKPAGSQADALLTQFMQVEDDGSLAQRVREVVAANRRKAGKPTRH
;
A
#
# COMPACT_ATOMS: atom_id res chain seq x y z
N MET A 1 19.66 24.56 -21.26
CA MET A 1 18.45 25.21 -20.71
C MET A 1 17.28 24.87 -21.62
N PRO A 2 16.30 24.05 -21.22
CA PRO A 2 15.10 23.87 -22.03
C PRO A 2 14.29 25.16 -21.96
N THR A 3 14.13 25.82 -23.09
CA THR A 3 13.27 27.00 -23.28
C THR A 3 11.82 26.55 -23.19
N SER A 4 11.09 26.97 -22.14
CA SER A 4 9.63 26.86 -22.14
C SER A 4 9.09 27.71 -23.30
N PRO A 5 8.35 27.12 -24.27
CA PRO A 5 7.78 27.89 -25.36
C PRO A 5 6.67 28.77 -24.77
N ASN A 6 6.98 30.06 -24.57
CA ASN A 6 6.12 31.01 -23.87
C ASN A 6 4.96 31.54 -24.75
N GLY A 7 4.42 30.70 -25.63
CA GLY A 7 3.38 31.05 -26.59
C GLY A 7 2.06 30.35 -26.27
N PHE A 8 0.97 31.13 -26.13
CA PHE A 8 -0.37 30.58 -26.01
C PHE A 8 -0.93 30.28 -27.41
N ALA A 9 -1.42 29.05 -27.61
CA ALA A 9 -2.16 28.66 -28.80
C ALA A 9 -3.63 28.42 -28.44
N SER A 10 -4.56 28.93 -29.25
CA SER A 10 -5.99 28.67 -29.06
C SER A 10 -6.37 27.34 -29.74
N VAL A 11 -6.91 26.40 -28.97
CA VAL A 11 -7.36 25.10 -29.45
C VAL A 11 -8.87 24.99 -29.25
N LYS A 12 -9.60 24.55 -30.29
CA LYS A 12 -11.03 24.27 -30.18
C LYS A 12 -11.22 22.90 -29.53
N LEU A 13 -11.90 22.87 -28.39
CA LEU A 13 -12.21 21.65 -27.64
C LEU A 13 -13.72 21.39 -27.65
N PRO A 14 -14.15 20.12 -27.64
CA PRO A 14 -15.56 19.77 -27.46
C PRO A 14 -16.11 20.31 -26.14
N THR A 15 -17.34 20.83 -26.16
CA THR A 15 -17.99 21.41 -24.95
C THR A 15 -18.04 20.43 -23.79
N ALA A 16 -18.32 19.15 -24.07
CA ALA A 16 -18.37 18.11 -23.04
C ALA A 16 -17.05 17.97 -22.27
N LEU A 17 -15.91 18.04 -22.97
CA LEU A 17 -14.59 17.95 -22.34
C LEU A 17 -14.30 19.18 -21.48
N VAL A 18 -14.71 20.37 -21.94
CA VAL A 18 -14.55 21.62 -21.19
C VAL A 18 -15.35 21.58 -19.89
N GLU A 19 -16.57 21.04 -19.90
CA GLU A 19 -17.39 20.89 -18.68
C GLU A 19 -16.79 19.86 -17.72
N GLN A 20 -16.31 18.72 -18.20
CA GLN A 20 -15.60 17.75 -17.36
C GLN A 20 -14.36 18.36 -16.70
N ALA A 21 -13.58 19.14 -17.46
CA ALA A 21 -12.42 19.83 -16.92
C ALA A 21 -12.82 20.89 -15.88
N ARG A 22 -13.95 21.58 -16.07
CA ARG A 22 -14.49 22.52 -15.08
C ARG A 22 -14.85 21.81 -13.78
N GLU A 23 -15.62 20.72 -13.85
CA GLU A 23 -16.04 19.95 -12.68
C GLU A 23 -14.84 19.41 -11.90
N ALA A 24 -13.85 18.84 -12.60
CA ALA A 24 -12.63 18.32 -11.97
C ALA A 24 -11.74 19.43 -11.37
N ALA A 25 -11.76 20.64 -11.94
CA ALA A 25 -10.94 21.76 -11.48
C ALA A 25 -11.52 22.47 -10.25
N GLN A 26 -12.86 22.47 -10.09
CA GLN A 26 -13.57 23.20 -9.02
C GLN A 26 -13.06 22.87 -7.60
N PRO A 27 -12.95 21.59 -7.19
CA PRO A 27 -12.48 21.24 -5.84
C PRO A 27 -11.05 21.70 -5.57
N LEU A 28 -10.22 21.72 -6.61
CA LEU A 28 -8.80 22.06 -6.53
C LEU A 28 -8.54 23.54 -6.77
N ARG A 29 -9.59 24.34 -7.00
CA ARG A 29 -9.51 25.77 -7.38
C ARG A 29 -8.54 26.01 -8.54
N ARG A 30 -8.49 25.07 -9.49
CA ARG A 30 -7.65 25.17 -10.69
C ARG A 30 -8.44 25.83 -11.82
N SER A 31 -7.72 26.41 -12.79
CA SER A 31 -8.35 26.85 -14.03
C SER A 31 -8.68 25.63 -14.91
N VAL A 32 -9.68 25.79 -15.79
CA VAL A 32 -10.02 24.75 -16.78
C VAL A 32 -8.81 24.41 -17.67
N ALA A 33 -8.07 25.43 -18.11
CA ALA A 33 -6.83 25.26 -18.88
C ALA A 33 -5.78 24.46 -18.09
N GLY A 34 -5.56 24.79 -16.82
CA GLY A 34 -4.62 24.08 -15.96
C GLY A 34 -5.05 22.64 -15.67
N GLN A 35 -6.35 22.36 -15.64
CA GLN A 35 -6.86 20.99 -15.50
C GLN A 35 -6.63 20.16 -16.76
N VAL A 36 -6.80 20.75 -17.94
CA VAL A 36 -6.49 20.11 -19.23
C VAL A 36 -4.98 19.84 -19.35
N GLU A 37 -4.13 20.79 -18.97
CA GLU A 37 -2.68 20.63 -18.94
C GLU A 37 -2.23 19.51 -17.99
N TYR A 38 -2.88 19.43 -16.82
CA TYR A 38 -2.63 18.36 -15.86
C TYR A 38 -2.98 16.98 -16.44
N TRP A 39 -4.15 16.83 -17.07
CA TRP A 39 -4.52 15.58 -17.75
C TRP A 39 -3.56 15.21 -18.88
N ALA A 40 -3.12 16.17 -19.68
CA ALA A 40 -2.13 15.94 -20.74
C ALA A 40 -0.78 15.47 -20.16
N THR A 41 -0.35 16.05 -19.04
CA THR A 41 0.88 15.65 -18.34
C THR A 41 0.76 14.23 -17.79
N LEU A 42 -0.38 13.90 -17.18
CA LEU A 42 -0.63 12.54 -16.70
C LEU A 42 -0.63 11.52 -17.85
N GLY A 43 -1.30 11.83 -18.97
CA GLY A 43 -1.30 10.97 -20.15
C GLY A 43 0.10 10.67 -20.66
N ARG A 44 0.97 11.69 -20.72
CA ARG A 44 2.37 11.52 -21.14
C ARG A 44 3.16 10.64 -20.17
N ILE A 45 3.01 10.83 -18.86
CA ILE A 45 3.68 9.98 -17.85
C ILE A 45 3.24 8.53 -17.99
N VAL A 46 1.93 8.31 -18.23
CA VAL A 46 1.35 6.97 -18.42
C VAL A 46 1.92 6.31 -19.69
N GLU A 47 2.03 7.05 -20.80
CA GLU A 47 2.68 6.56 -22.03
C GLU A 47 4.18 6.29 -21.85
N ASP A 48 4.92 7.20 -21.23
CA ASP A 48 6.37 7.09 -21.01
C ASP A 48 6.73 5.95 -20.04
N SER A 49 5.86 5.68 -19.06
CA SER A 49 6.02 4.55 -18.14
C SER A 49 5.65 3.20 -18.77
N GLY A 50 5.11 3.21 -20.00
CA GLY A 50 4.60 2.03 -20.68
C GLY A 50 3.37 1.42 -20.00
N LEU A 51 2.78 2.13 -19.02
CA LEU A 51 1.59 1.67 -18.32
C LEU A 51 0.38 1.96 -19.19
N THR A 52 -0.05 0.99 -19.98
CA THR A 52 -1.24 1.16 -20.81
C THR A 52 -2.48 1.36 -19.93
N ALA A 53 -3.49 2.08 -20.42
CA ALA A 53 -4.77 2.24 -19.72
C ALA A 53 -5.37 0.87 -19.33
N GLN A 54 -5.10 -0.16 -20.13
CA GLN A 54 -5.52 -1.53 -19.89
C GLN A 54 -4.79 -2.19 -18.71
N GLU A 55 -3.49 -1.94 -18.54
CA GLU A 55 -2.73 -2.42 -17.39
C GLU A 55 -3.12 -1.71 -16.10
N ALA A 56 -3.40 -0.41 -16.16
CA ALA A 56 -3.94 0.33 -15.01
C ALA A 56 -5.32 -0.19 -14.61
N GLN A 57 -6.22 -0.42 -15.58
CA GLN A 57 -7.52 -1.04 -15.33
C GLN A 57 -7.38 -2.46 -14.78
N ALA A 58 -6.45 -3.26 -15.29
CA ALA A 58 -6.17 -4.61 -14.77
C ALA A 58 -5.66 -4.56 -13.33
N ALA A 59 -4.77 -3.62 -12.99
CA ALA A 59 -4.27 -3.45 -11.63
C ALA A 59 -5.39 -3.03 -10.65
N ILE A 60 -6.27 -2.11 -11.07
CA ILE A 60 -7.45 -1.72 -10.27
C ILE A 60 -8.40 -2.91 -10.09
N ALA A 61 -8.72 -3.62 -11.18
CA ALA A 61 -9.61 -4.79 -11.12
C ALA A 61 -9.04 -5.91 -10.24
N GLN A 62 -7.73 -6.15 -10.28
CA GLN A 62 -7.06 -7.13 -9.41
C GLN A 62 -7.09 -6.70 -7.95
N TYR A 63 -6.85 -5.42 -7.67
CA TYR A 63 -6.92 -4.88 -6.32
C TYR A 63 -8.34 -4.95 -5.74
N GLU A 64 -9.36 -4.60 -6.54
CA GLU A 64 -10.76 -4.73 -6.17
C GLU A 64 -11.15 -6.19 -5.98
N ALA A 65 -10.72 -7.12 -6.84
CA ALA A 65 -10.97 -8.55 -6.67
C ALA A 65 -10.33 -9.09 -5.39
N ALA A 66 -9.11 -8.64 -5.05
CA ALA A 66 -8.44 -9.01 -3.80
C ALA A 66 -9.19 -8.45 -2.58
N LEU A 67 -9.67 -7.20 -2.65
CA LEU A 67 -10.52 -6.61 -1.62
C LEU A 67 -11.85 -7.36 -1.47
N GLN A 68 -12.48 -7.78 -2.57
CA GLN A 68 -13.71 -8.55 -2.55
C GLN A 68 -13.49 -9.96 -2.02
N GLN A 69 -12.35 -10.59 -2.29
CA GLN A 69 -11.99 -11.89 -1.68
C GLN A 69 -11.68 -11.75 -0.18
N ALA A 70 -11.10 -10.62 0.24
CA ALA A 70 -10.87 -10.31 1.65
C ALA A 70 -12.17 -9.94 2.39
N ARG A 71 -13.15 -9.34 1.69
CA ARG A 71 -14.47 -8.96 2.23
C ARG A 71 -15.54 -10.03 2.07
N ALA A 72 -15.36 -10.99 1.15
CA ALA A 72 -16.23 -12.13 1.04
C ALA A 72 -16.20 -12.85 2.39
N PRO A 73 -17.34 -12.98 3.10
CA PRO A 73 -17.38 -13.87 4.25
C PRO A 73 -16.99 -15.23 3.71
N LYS A 74 -15.87 -15.79 4.20
CA LYS A 74 -15.48 -17.17 3.90
C LYS A 74 -16.75 -18.00 4.06
N ALA A 75 -17.33 -18.44 2.95
CA ALA A 75 -18.44 -19.37 2.97
C ALA A 75 -17.86 -20.60 3.64
N VAL A 76 -18.17 -20.74 4.92
CA VAL A 76 -17.69 -21.82 5.76
C VAL A 76 -18.17 -23.08 5.07
N PRO A 77 -17.30 -23.97 4.54
CA PRO A 77 -17.76 -25.26 4.10
C PRO A 77 -18.31 -25.96 5.35
N LYS A 78 -19.64 -26.08 5.43
CA LYS A 78 -20.29 -26.95 6.39
C LYS A 78 -19.75 -28.36 6.11
N LYS A 79 -19.07 -28.93 7.13
CA LYS A 79 -18.46 -30.27 7.23
C LYS A 79 -16.98 -30.34 6.88
N ALA A 80 -16.15 -29.97 7.84
CA ALA A 80 -15.24 -30.88 8.55
C ALA A 80 -14.34 -30.02 9.45
N LYS A 81 -14.23 -30.39 10.73
CA LYS A 81 -13.36 -29.76 11.73
C LYS A 81 -11.91 -29.72 11.20
N PRO A 82 -11.30 -28.56 10.90
CA PRO A 82 -9.86 -28.48 10.75
C PRO A 82 -9.28 -28.21 12.14
N ALA A 83 -8.35 -29.07 12.56
CA ALA A 83 -7.49 -28.79 13.68
C ALA A 83 -6.78 -27.44 13.46
N GLY A 84 -6.72 -26.63 14.53
CA GLY A 84 -5.76 -25.56 14.77
C GLY A 84 -5.39 -24.66 13.59
N SER A 85 -5.98 -23.46 13.54
CA SER A 85 -5.29 -22.34 12.91
C SER A 85 -3.86 -22.26 13.48
N GLN A 86 -2.84 -22.06 12.64
CA GLN A 86 -1.46 -21.90 13.11
C GLN A 86 -1.34 -20.85 14.23
N ALA A 87 -2.23 -19.84 14.22
CA ALA A 87 -2.36 -18.87 15.31
C ALA A 87 -2.80 -19.47 16.65
N ASP A 88 -3.73 -20.42 16.67
CA ASP A 88 -4.14 -21.15 17.89
C ASP A 88 -3.03 -22.07 18.40
N ALA A 89 -2.29 -22.72 17.49
CA ALA A 89 -1.15 -23.53 17.86
C ALA A 89 -0.04 -22.68 18.49
N LEU A 90 0.22 -21.50 17.93
CA LEU A 90 1.18 -20.54 18.47
C LEU A 90 0.72 -19.95 19.81
N LEU A 91 -0.57 -19.62 19.96
CA LEU A 91 -1.14 -19.11 21.21
C LEU A 91 -1.03 -20.16 22.33
N THR A 92 -1.37 -21.41 22.03
CA THR A 92 -1.27 -22.52 22.99
C THR A 92 0.18 -22.76 23.40
N GLN A 93 1.11 -22.76 22.44
CA GLN A 93 2.54 -22.92 22.72
C GLN A 93 3.08 -21.75 23.55
N PHE A 94 2.62 -20.53 23.30
CA PHE A 94 3.01 -19.35 24.08
C PHE A 94 2.53 -19.46 25.53
N MET A 95 1.27 -19.85 25.74
CA MET A 95 0.71 -20.03 27.09
C MET A 95 1.42 -21.13 27.88
N GLN A 96 1.81 -22.25 27.24
CA GLN A 96 2.59 -23.29 27.93
C GLN A 96 3.99 -22.83 28.33
N VAL A 97 4.66 -22.06 27.46
CA VAL A 97 5.99 -21.51 27.76
C VAL A 97 5.95 -20.46 28.88
N GLU A 98 4.83 -19.76 29.04
CA GLU A 98 4.57 -18.86 30.18
C GLU A 98 4.26 -19.63 31.47
N ASP A 99 3.39 -20.63 31.43
CA ASP A 99 3.03 -21.46 32.61
C ASP A 99 4.23 -22.25 33.15
N ASP A 100 5.10 -22.76 32.27
CA ASP A 100 6.32 -23.48 32.67
C ASP A 100 7.45 -22.55 33.19
N GLY A 101 7.23 -21.23 33.19
CA GLY A 101 8.23 -20.23 33.63
C GLY A 101 9.48 -20.14 32.75
N SER A 102 9.50 -20.84 31.62
CA SER A 102 10.62 -20.93 30.68
C SER A 102 10.92 -19.58 30.01
N LEU A 103 9.87 -18.77 29.75
CA LEU A 103 10.03 -17.39 29.27
C LEU A 103 10.80 -16.52 30.27
N ALA A 104 10.44 -16.58 31.56
CA ALA A 104 11.11 -15.82 32.61
C ALA A 104 12.57 -16.24 32.78
N GLN A 105 12.87 -17.53 32.64
CA GLN A 105 14.24 -18.06 32.69
C GLN A 105 15.06 -17.59 31.50
N ARG A 106 14.50 -17.63 30.28
CA ARG A 106 15.15 -17.14 29.07
C ARG A 106 15.41 -15.63 29.11
N VAL A 107 14.49 -14.84 29.65
CA VAL A 107 14.69 -13.40 29.86
C VAL A 107 15.85 -13.15 30.84
N ARG A 108 15.92 -13.88 31.96
CA ARG A 108 17.03 -13.77 32.93
C ARG A 108 18.37 -14.12 32.29
N GLU A 109 18.42 -15.17 31.48
CA GLU A 109 19.63 -15.56 30.73
C GLU A 109 20.09 -14.49 29.75
N VAL A 110 19.16 -13.93 28.96
CA VAL A 110 19.47 -12.85 27.99
C VAL A 110 19.95 -11.59 28.70
N VAL A 111 19.30 -11.20 29.80
CA VAL A 111 19.72 -10.05 30.61
C VAL A 111 21.11 -10.29 31.22
N ALA A 112 21.38 -11.49 31.74
CA ALA A 112 22.70 -11.85 32.26
C ALA A 112 23.77 -11.85 31.15
N ALA A 113 23.46 -12.36 29.96
CA ALA A 113 24.36 -12.36 28.80
C ALA A 113 24.65 -10.95 28.29
N ASN A 114 23.64 -10.08 28.19
CA ASN A 114 23.82 -8.69 27.80
C ASN A 114 24.60 -7.90 28.85
N ARG A 115 24.37 -8.15 30.13
CA ARG A 115 25.15 -7.54 31.21
C ARG A 115 26.62 -7.97 31.21
N ARG A 116 26.90 -9.24 30.88
CA ARG A 116 28.28 -9.75 30.68
C ARG A 116 28.94 -9.14 29.44
N LYS A 117 28.21 -8.94 28.34
CA LYS A 117 28.70 -8.24 27.14
C LYS A 117 28.97 -6.75 27.42
N ALA A 118 28.09 -6.09 28.15
CA ALA A 118 28.23 -4.69 28.54
C ALA A 118 29.32 -4.47 29.62
N GLY A 119 29.60 -5.49 30.43
CA GLY A 119 30.62 -5.46 31.49
C GLY A 119 32.01 -5.93 31.07
N LYS A 120 32.27 -6.22 29.79
CA LYS A 120 33.63 -6.50 29.30
C LYS A 120 34.27 -5.19 28.84
N PRO A 121 35.07 -4.49 29.67
CA PRO A 121 35.91 -3.42 29.16
C PRO A 121 36.90 -4.04 28.17
N THR A 122 36.84 -3.58 26.93
CA THR A 122 37.95 -3.65 25.97
C THR A 122 39.15 -2.94 26.61
N ARG A 123 40.05 -3.71 27.22
CA ARG A 123 41.43 -3.29 27.45
C ARG A 123 42.27 -3.78 26.27
N HIS A 124 42.91 -2.82 25.63
CA HIS A 124 44.05 -2.98 24.72
C HIS A 124 45.16 -3.82 25.34
#